data_AF-A0A6G0XTW0-F1
#
_entry.id   AF-A0A6G0XTW0-F1
#
_cell.length_a   1.000
_cell.length_b   1.000
_cell.length_c   1.000
_cell.angle_alpha   90.00
_cell.angle_beta   90.00
_cell.angle_gamma   90.00
#
_symmetry.space_group_name_H-M   'P 1'
#
loop_
_entity.id
_entity.type
_entity.pdbx_description
1 polymer ?
#
loop_
_entity_poly.entity_id
_entity_poly.type
_entity_poly.pdbx_seq_one_letter_code
_entity_poly.pdbx_strand_id
1 'polypeptide(L)'
;MKITPPTTAASVDIFVSYISTHWLSKIPVPLPGPSVFCHDPECQANVSLNVLDAWRRVAHEDLVGFLRLRGTELVDHGALCMTFASNNGDLDVLEYFSVVNGGLRDMVAMGALSSGSLDRIEVSSVLRTTEEFMEAAAEVRELELHEFQHVTLDFNFDNASGAVDFFASVLIPS
;
A
#
# COMPACT_ATOMS: atom_id res chain seq x y z
N MET A 1 9.23 19.88 -3.69
CA MET A 1 9.17 19.54 -5.12
C MET A 1 7.76 19.85 -5.59
N LYS A 2 7.54 20.82 -6.49
CA LYS A 2 6.21 21.05 -7.06
C LYS A 2 5.97 19.93 -8.06
N ILE A 3 5.08 19.00 -7.73
CA ILE A 3 4.62 17.98 -8.68
C ILE A 3 3.78 18.74 -9.69
N THR A 4 4.32 18.94 -10.89
CA THR A 4 3.53 19.42 -12.03
C THR A 4 2.55 18.31 -12.38
N PRO A 5 1.25 18.60 -12.57
CA PRO A 5 0.31 17.60 -13.06
C PRO A 5 0.86 16.98 -14.34
N PRO A 6 0.93 15.64 -14.45
CA PRO A 6 1.50 14.97 -15.61
C PRO A 6 0.67 15.25 -16.89
N THR A 7 -0.59 15.64 -16.74
CA THR A 7 -1.50 15.97 -17.84
C THR A 7 -2.26 17.27 -17.55
N THR A 8 -2.81 17.88 -18.60
CA THR A 8 -3.68 19.06 -18.48
C THR A 8 -5.07 18.67 -18.01
N ALA A 9 -5.83 19.61 -17.44
CA ALA A 9 -7.22 19.36 -17.08
C ALA A 9 -8.05 18.88 -18.28
N ALA A 10 -9.00 17.98 -18.04
CA ALA A 10 -9.91 17.42 -19.04
C ALA A 10 -9.20 16.91 -20.32
N SER A 11 -8.20 16.03 -20.14
CA SER A 11 -7.40 15.48 -21.25
C SER A 11 -7.30 13.97 -21.30
N VAL A 12 -7.90 13.26 -20.34
CA VAL A 12 -7.85 11.80 -20.23
C VAL A 12 -9.25 11.22 -20.34
N ASP A 13 -9.49 10.29 -21.28
CA ASP A 13 -10.76 9.56 -21.37
C ASP A 13 -10.87 8.45 -20.32
N ILE A 14 -9.79 7.67 -20.16
CA ILE A 14 -9.74 6.54 -19.24
C ILE A 14 -8.41 6.56 -18.50
N PHE A 15 -8.48 6.52 -17.17
CA PHE A 15 -7.32 6.30 -16.30
C PHE A 15 -7.39 4.88 -15.72
N VAL A 16 -6.29 4.14 -15.79
CA VAL A 16 -6.17 2.81 -15.20
C VAL A 16 -5.06 2.82 -14.16
N SER A 17 -5.38 2.37 -12.94
CA SER A 17 -4.41 2.19 -11.86
C SER A 17 -4.51 0.75 -11.36
N TYR A 18 -3.42 0.00 -11.42
CA TYR A 18 -3.42 -1.42 -11.07
C TYR A 18 -2.34 -1.72 -10.04
N ILE A 19 -2.76 -2.21 -8.87
CA ILE A 19 -1.91 -2.66 -7.75
C ILE A 19 -0.85 -1.60 -7.38
N SER A 20 -1.28 -0.34 -7.23
CA SER A 20 -0.36 0.78 -7.01
C SER A 20 -0.74 1.72 -5.88
N THR A 21 -2.04 1.93 -5.60
CA THR A 21 -2.47 2.95 -4.62
C THR A 21 -2.38 2.51 -3.17
N HIS A 22 -1.94 1.28 -2.89
CA HIS A 22 -1.56 0.82 -1.55
C HIS A 22 -0.17 1.33 -1.14
N TRP A 23 0.68 1.71 -2.10
CA TRP A 23 1.95 2.38 -1.82
C TRP A 23 1.72 3.82 -1.37
N LEU A 24 2.37 4.20 -0.27
CA LEU A 24 2.31 5.54 0.28
C LEU A 24 3.36 6.44 -0.37
N SER A 25 3.06 7.73 -0.42
CA SER A 25 3.96 8.77 -0.92
C SER A 25 5.17 9.01 -0.02
N LYS A 26 5.10 8.57 1.24
CA LYS A 26 6.14 8.71 2.26
C LYS A 26 5.95 7.72 3.40
N ILE A 27 7.02 7.51 4.17
CA ILE A 27 6.93 6.94 5.51
C ILE A 27 6.29 7.98 6.46
N PRO A 28 5.16 7.65 7.13
CA PRO A 28 4.47 8.56 8.03
C PRO A 28 5.27 8.83 9.31
N VAL A 29 5.63 7.75 10.00
CA VAL A 29 6.45 7.70 11.22
C VAL A 29 7.14 6.33 11.26
N PRO A 30 8.35 6.23 11.82
CA PRO A 30 9.03 4.95 11.96
C PRO A 30 8.24 3.94 12.78
N LEU A 31 8.27 2.68 12.35
CA LEU A 31 7.72 1.57 13.13
C LEU A 31 8.67 1.19 14.27
N PRO A 32 8.15 0.77 15.44
CA PRO A 32 9.01 0.38 16.55
C PRO A 32 9.66 -0.99 16.32
N GLY A 33 10.92 -1.10 16.72
CA GLY A 33 11.68 -2.36 16.68
C GLY A 33 11.97 -2.84 15.26
N PRO A 34 12.16 -4.16 15.06
CA PRO A 34 12.52 -4.73 13.76
C PRO A 34 11.34 -4.87 12.79
N SER A 35 10.29 -4.07 12.95
CA SER A 35 9.04 -4.16 12.17
C SER A 35 9.19 -3.40 10.85
N VAL A 36 9.07 -4.09 9.72
CA VAL A 36 9.18 -3.44 8.39
C VAL A 36 7.82 -3.04 7.81
N PHE A 37 6.76 -3.78 8.14
CA PHE A 37 5.40 -3.58 7.61
C PHE A 37 4.44 -3.20 8.74
N CYS A 38 3.62 -2.16 8.55
CA CYS A 38 2.63 -1.76 9.55
C CYS A 38 1.47 -2.74 9.69
N HIS A 39 1.32 -3.66 8.73
CA HIS A 39 0.30 -4.70 8.69
C HIS A 39 0.80 -6.06 9.20
N ASP A 40 2.07 -6.19 9.55
CA ASP A 40 2.57 -7.38 10.25
C ASP A 40 1.80 -7.56 11.58
N PRO A 41 1.21 -8.74 11.86
CA PRO A 41 0.45 -8.98 13.09
C PRO A 41 1.23 -8.68 14.37
N GLU A 42 2.54 -9.01 14.41
CA GLU A 42 3.39 -8.71 15.55
C GLU A 42 3.60 -7.20 15.72
N CYS A 43 3.81 -6.47 14.62
CA CYS A 43 3.84 -5.01 14.63
C CYS A 43 2.52 -4.44 15.18
N GLN A 44 1.37 -4.86 14.64
CA GLN A 44 0.06 -4.35 15.05
C GLN A 44 -0.27 -4.62 16.53
N ALA A 45 0.19 -5.74 17.07
CA ALA A 45 -0.02 -6.08 18.48
C ALA A 45 0.81 -5.21 19.45
N ASN A 46 1.96 -4.71 19.01
CA ASN A 46 2.95 -4.06 19.87
C ASN A 46 3.07 -2.54 19.68
N VAL A 47 2.54 -2.01 18.58
CA VAL A 47 2.63 -0.60 18.24
C VAL A 47 1.48 0.22 18.82
N SER A 48 1.75 1.46 19.21
CA SER A 48 0.69 2.36 19.70
C SER A 48 -0.32 2.72 18.61
N LEU A 49 -1.59 2.90 18.99
CA LEU A 49 -2.64 3.35 18.07
C LEU A 49 -2.28 4.66 17.35
N ASN A 50 -1.62 5.61 18.05
CA ASN A 50 -1.19 6.88 17.46
C ASN A 50 -0.27 6.69 16.23
N VAL A 51 0.58 5.66 16.25
CA VAL A 51 1.45 5.34 15.11
C VAL A 51 0.63 4.74 13.98
N LEU A 52 -0.25 3.78 14.24
CA LEU A 52 -1.13 3.21 13.22
C LEU A 52 -2.05 4.26 12.59
N ASP A 53 -2.58 5.17 13.40
CA ASP A 53 -3.44 6.27 12.93
C ASP A 53 -2.66 7.26 12.08
N ALA A 54 -1.37 7.49 12.36
CA ALA A 54 -0.51 8.29 11.49
C ALA A 54 -0.32 7.63 10.11
N TRP A 55 -0.20 6.30 10.08
CA TRP A 55 -0.12 5.54 8.84
C TRP A 55 -1.42 5.55 8.05
N ARG A 56 -2.56 5.30 8.70
CA ARG A 56 -3.90 5.41 8.09
C ARG A 56 -4.18 6.81 7.56
N ARG A 57 -3.80 7.85 8.30
CA ARG A 57 -3.99 9.23 7.86
C ARG A 57 -3.23 9.55 6.57
N VAL A 58 -1.96 9.16 6.47
CA VAL A 58 -1.20 9.37 5.23
C VAL A 58 -1.79 8.55 4.08
N ALA A 59 -2.21 7.31 4.35
CA ALA A 59 -2.91 6.50 3.36
C ALA A 59 -4.19 7.17 2.84
N HIS A 60 -4.98 7.77 3.73
CA HIS A 60 -6.18 8.51 3.38
C HIS A 60 -5.85 9.75 2.53
N GLU A 61 -4.92 10.58 3.01
CA GLU A 61 -4.47 11.80 2.32
C GLU A 61 -3.95 11.50 0.91
N ASP A 62 -3.15 10.45 0.75
CA ASP A 62 -2.60 10.03 -0.54
C ASP A 62 -3.70 9.57 -1.51
N LEU A 63 -4.67 8.79 -1.04
CA LEU A 63 -5.77 8.32 -1.87
C LEU A 63 -6.68 9.47 -2.29
N VAL A 64 -7.08 10.33 -1.36
CA VAL A 64 -7.88 11.53 -1.66
C VAL A 64 -7.14 12.43 -2.64
N GLY A 65 -5.84 12.65 -2.43
CA GLY A 65 -5.00 13.42 -3.34
C GLY A 65 -4.92 12.83 -4.74
N PHE A 66 -4.75 11.51 -4.83
CA PHE A 66 -4.76 10.78 -6.09
C PHE A 66 -6.12 10.93 -6.80
N LEU A 67 -7.23 10.66 -6.12
CA LEU A 67 -8.57 10.74 -6.68
C LEU A 67 -8.92 12.15 -7.18
N ARG A 68 -8.62 13.20 -6.41
CA ARG A 68 -8.83 14.60 -6.82
C ARG A 68 -8.03 14.96 -8.07
N LEU A 69 -6.77 14.54 -8.10
CA LEU A 69 -5.89 14.79 -9.25
C LEU A 69 -6.46 14.11 -10.50
N ARG A 70 -6.84 12.83 -10.40
CA ARG A 70 -7.44 12.08 -11.52
C ARG A 70 -8.77 12.66 -11.96
N GLY A 71 -9.64 13.05 -11.03
CA GLY A 71 -10.92 13.69 -11.35
C GLY A 71 -10.77 15.00 -12.13
N THR A 72 -9.69 15.75 -11.90
CA THR A 72 -9.41 16.99 -12.65
C THR A 72 -8.87 16.72 -14.07
N GLU A 73 -8.13 15.62 -14.24
CA GLU A 73 -7.50 15.26 -15.52
C GLU A 73 -8.47 14.56 -16.48
N LEU A 74 -9.51 13.92 -15.95
CA LEU A 74 -10.53 13.25 -16.76
C LEU A 74 -11.41 14.25 -17.53
N VAL A 75 -11.79 13.88 -18.74
CA VAL A 75 -12.86 14.55 -19.51
C VAL A 75 -14.22 14.30 -18.87
N ASP A 76 -15.23 15.09 -19.24
CA ASP A 76 -16.61 14.83 -18.86
C ASP A 76 -17.01 13.41 -19.30
N HIS A 77 -17.55 12.62 -18.36
CA HIS A 77 -17.89 11.21 -18.53
C HIS A 77 -16.68 10.27 -18.77
N GLY A 78 -15.46 10.72 -18.51
CA GLY A 78 -14.28 9.86 -18.44
C GLY A 78 -14.35 8.87 -17.27
N ALA A 79 -13.53 7.83 -17.33
CA ALA A 79 -13.56 6.73 -16.36
C ALA A 79 -12.22 6.55 -15.62
N LEU A 80 -12.29 6.36 -14.31
CA LEU A 80 -11.17 5.92 -13.48
C LEU A 80 -11.40 4.46 -13.06
N CYS A 81 -10.56 3.55 -13.54
CA CYS A 81 -10.57 2.14 -13.17
C CYS A 81 -9.39 1.86 -12.23
N MET A 82 -9.69 1.37 -11.03
CA MET A 82 -8.68 1.11 -10.00
C MET A 82 -8.75 -0.32 -9.50
N THR A 83 -7.59 -0.93 -9.32
CA THR A 83 -7.41 -2.17 -8.55
C THR A 83 -6.27 -1.94 -7.57
N PHE A 84 -6.45 -2.34 -6.33
CA PHE A 84 -5.43 -2.20 -5.29
C PHE A 84 -5.52 -3.36 -4.30
N ALA A 85 -4.41 -3.67 -3.63
CA ALA A 85 -4.40 -4.63 -2.54
C ALA A 85 -5.15 -4.03 -1.34
N SER A 86 -6.14 -4.76 -0.82
CA SER A 86 -6.97 -4.33 0.31
C SER A 86 -6.81 -5.27 1.50
N ASN A 87 -7.14 -4.78 2.69
CA ASN A 87 -7.27 -5.58 3.89
C ASN A 87 -8.76 -5.86 4.14
N ASN A 88 -9.20 -7.07 3.83
CA ASN A 88 -10.59 -7.50 4.03
C ASN A 88 -10.75 -8.38 5.28
N GLY A 89 -9.79 -8.36 6.21
CA GLY A 89 -9.75 -9.26 7.36
C GLY A 89 -9.28 -10.67 7.04
N ASP A 90 -8.78 -10.90 5.81
CA ASP A 90 -8.12 -12.14 5.42
C ASP A 90 -6.71 -12.18 6.04
N LEU A 91 -6.50 -13.15 6.93
CA LEU A 91 -5.24 -13.31 7.65
C LEU A 91 -4.11 -13.76 6.73
N ASP A 92 -4.42 -14.48 5.64
CA ASP A 92 -3.42 -15.07 4.75
C ASP A 92 -2.59 -13.99 4.04
N VAL A 93 -3.21 -12.86 3.69
CA VAL A 93 -2.50 -11.70 3.11
C VAL A 93 -1.52 -11.09 4.11
N LEU A 94 -1.87 -11.11 5.40
CA LEU A 94 -1.02 -10.56 6.46
C LEU A 94 0.15 -11.49 6.80
N GLU A 95 0.00 -12.81 6.60
CA GLU A 95 1.07 -13.78 6.85
C GLU A 95 2.31 -13.52 5.99
N TYR A 96 2.16 -13.00 4.76
CA TYR A 96 3.30 -12.63 3.94
C TYR A 96 4.21 -11.59 4.60
N PHE A 97 3.64 -10.62 5.30
CA PHE A 97 4.42 -9.62 6.03
C PHE A 97 5.22 -10.26 7.17
N SER A 98 4.61 -11.21 7.88
CA SER A 98 5.27 -12.00 8.93
C SER A 98 6.44 -12.79 8.39
N VAL A 99 6.29 -13.43 7.21
CA VAL A 99 7.34 -14.24 6.58
C VAL A 99 8.55 -13.37 6.20
N VAL A 100 8.33 -12.20 5.59
CA VAL A 100 9.42 -11.29 5.22
C VAL A 100 10.12 -10.74 6.47
N ASN A 101 9.36 -10.31 7.49
CA ASN A 101 9.94 -9.87 8.77
C ASN A 101 10.74 -10.98 9.46
N GLY A 102 10.24 -12.22 9.43
CA GLY A 102 10.94 -13.40 9.95
C GLY A 102 12.27 -13.64 9.24
N GLY A 103 12.27 -13.64 7.90
CA GLY A 103 13.49 -13.81 7.11
C GLY A 103 14.55 -12.73 7.38
N LEU A 104 14.13 -11.47 7.56
CA LEU A 104 15.06 -10.39 7.93
C LEU A 104 15.65 -10.58 9.34
N ARG A 105 14.86 -11.08 10.30
CA ARG A 105 15.36 -11.43 11.64
C ARG A 105 16.35 -12.58 11.59
N ASP A 106 16.11 -13.60 10.77
CA ASP A 106 17.05 -14.70 10.55
C ASP A 106 18.36 -14.19 9.96
N MET A 107 18.32 -13.25 9.01
CA MET A 107 19.53 -12.60 8.49
C MET A 107 20.34 -11.88 9.57
N VAL A 108 19.67 -11.25 10.55
CA VAL A 108 20.35 -10.68 11.72
C VAL A 108 20.98 -11.76 12.59
N ALA A 109 20.25 -12.84 12.88
CA ALA A 109 20.76 -13.96 13.68
C ALA A 109 21.98 -14.65 13.02
N MET A 110 22.01 -14.71 11.69
CA MET A 110 23.15 -15.24 10.91
C MET A 110 24.30 -14.24 10.75
N GLY A 111 24.15 -12.99 11.21
CA GLY A 111 25.15 -11.93 11.04
C GLY A 111 25.27 -11.38 9.61
N ALA A 112 24.31 -11.69 8.73
CA ALA A 112 24.23 -11.18 7.37
C ALA A 112 23.62 -9.77 7.30
N LEU A 113 22.85 -9.39 8.31
CA LEU A 113 22.27 -8.06 8.47
C LEU A 113 22.55 -7.55 9.89
N SER A 114 22.85 -6.26 10.06
CA SER A 114 22.98 -5.69 11.41
C SER A 114 21.62 -5.32 11.98
N SER A 115 21.41 -5.43 13.29
CA SER A 115 20.15 -5.00 13.94
C SER A 115 19.82 -3.54 13.63
N GLY A 116 20.82 -2.66 13.68
CA GLY A 116 20.63 -1.24 13.37
C GLY A 116 20.36 -0.96 11.89
N SER A 117 20.66 -1.90 10.98
CA SER A 117 20.21 -1.84 9.58
C SER A 117 18.75 -2.26 9.49
N LEU A 118 18.35 -3.34 10.17
CA LEU A 118 16.97 -3.81 10.21
C LEU A 118 16.01 -2.73 10.75
N ASP A 119 16.41 -2.05 11.83
CA ASP A 119 15.64 -0.94 12.44
C ASP A 119 15.45 0.28 11.50
N ARG A 120 16.08 0.28 10.31
CA ARG A 120 15.98 1.35 9.30
C ARG A 120 15.32 0.90 8.01
N ILE A 121 14.90 -0.36 7.92
CA ILE A 121 14.16 -0.87 6.76
C ILE A 121 12.68 -0.64 7.06
N GLU A 122 12.01 0.09 6.19
CA GLU A 122 10.57 0.34 6.29
C GLU A 122 9.94 0.25 4.91
N VAL A 123 8.76 -0.38 4.86
CA VAL A 123 7.97 -0.49 3.63
C VAL A 123 6.76 0.42 3.72
N SER A 124 6.72 1.45 2.87
CA SER A 124 5.67 2.46 2.82
C SER A 124 4.42 1.95 2.10
N SER A 125 3.72 0.98 2.70
CA SER A 125 2.50 0.38 2.15
C SER A 125 1.41 0.25 3.22
N VAL A 126 0.17 0.55 2.84
CA VAL A 126 -1.03 0.33 3.66
C VAL A 126 -2.10 -0.37 2.83
N LEU A 127 -2.56 -1.51 3.33
CA LEU A 127 -3.72 -2.23 2.84
C LEU A 127 -4.98 -1.65 3.48
N ARG A 128 -5.76 -0.91 2.69
CA ARG A 128 -6.96 -0.24 3.17
C ARG A 128 -8.15 -1.20 3.28
N THR A 129 -9.04 -0.95 4.23
CA THR A 129 -10.35 -1.63 4.26
C THR A 129 -11.32 -1.02 3.26
N THR A 130 -12.47 -1.67 3.06
CA THR A 130 -13.58 -1.11 2.28
C THR A 130 -14.03 0.23 2.84
N GLU A 131 -14.21 0.33 4.16
CA GLU A 131 -14.67 1.55 4.83
C GLU A 131 -13.69 2.70 4.59
N GLU A 132 -12.39 2.47 4.78
CA GLU A 132 -11.35 3.49 4.55
C GLU A 132 -11.34 3.97 3.09
N PHE A 133 -11.56 3.09 2.11
CA PHE A 133 -11.71 3.49 0.71
C PHE A 133 -12.97 4.34 0.49
N MET A 134 -14.12 3.90 1.01
CA MET A 134 -15.40 4.59 0.82
C MET A 134 -15.38 5.99 1.43
N GLU A 135 -14.75 6.15 2.59
CA GLU A 135 -14.55 7.45 3.23
C GLU A 135 -13.72 8.40 2.35
N ALA A 136 -12.59 7.93 1.82
CA ALA A 136 -11.76 8.72 0.92
C ALA A 136 -12.47 9.07 -0.40
N ALA A 137 -13.21 8.13 -0.98
CA ALA A 137 -13.96 8.35 -2.21
C ALA A 137 -15.07 9.40 -2.03
N ALA A 138 -15.77 9.39 -0.90
CA ALA A 138 -16.83 10.35 -0.59
C ALA A 138 -16.35 11.82 -0.48
N GLU A 139 -15.05 12.03 -0.25
CA GLU A 139 -14.45 13.38 -0.18
C GLU A 139 -14.16 14.02 -1.55
N VAL A 140 -14.27 13.26 -2.64
CA VAL A 140 -13.93 13.71 -3.99
C VAL A 140 -15.20 13.84 -4.82
N ARG A 141 -15.60 15.08 -5.08
CA ARG A 141 -16.90 15.39 -5.73
C ARG A 141 -16.84 15.32 -7.24
N GLU A 142 -15.64 15.37 -7.79
CA GLU A 142 -15.34 15.30 -9.21
C GLU A 142 -15.56 13.88 -9.76
N LEU A 143 -15.68 12.88 -8.89
CA LEU A 143 -15.84 11.48 -9.25
C LEU A 143 -17.13 10.92 -8.64
N GLU A 144 -17.80 10.06 -9.41
CA GLU A 144 -18.92 9.25 -8.93
C GLU A 144 -18.47 7.78 -8.88
N LEU A 145 -18.66 7.13 -7.73
CA LEU A 145 -18.36 5.71 -7.61
C LEU A 145 -19.44 4.89 -8.31
N HIS A 146 -19.11 4.37 -9.50
CA HIS A 146 -20.03 3.54 -10.28
C HIS A 146 -20.11 2.10 -9.76
N GLU A 147 -18.96 1.50 -9.44
CA GLU A 147 -18.87 0.09 -9.06
C GLU A 147 -17.71 -0.14 -8.09
N PHE A 148 -17.94 -1.03 -7.12
CA PHE A 148 -16.93 -1.48 -6.18
C PHE A 148 -17.09 -2.98 -5.95
N GLN A 149 -16.02 -3.73 -6.19
CA GLN A 149 -16.01 -5.18 -6.05
C GLN A 149 -14.72 -5.64 -5.37
N HIS A 150 -14.83 -6.74 -4.63
CA HIS A 150 -13.67 -7.48 -4.17
C HIS A 150 -13.39 -8.63 -5.13
N VAL A 151 -12.14 -8.73 -5.55
CA VAL A 151 -11.65 -9.84 -6.36
C VAL A 151 -10.53 -10.51 -5.58
N THR A 152 -10.68 -11.81 -5.34
CA THR A 152 -9.59 -12.64 -4.82
C THR A 152 -8.64 -12.95 -5.96
N LEU A 153 -7.37 -12.59 -5.78
CA LEU A 153 -6.29 -13.02 -6.66
C LEU A 153 -5.54 -14.15 -5.97
N ASP A 154 -5.62 -15.34 -6.54
CA ASP A 154 -4.92 -16.50 -6.00
C ASP A 154 -3.40 -16.35 -6.26
N PHE A 155 -2.65 -16.02 -5.21
CA PHE A 155 -1.19 -16.01 -5.24
C PHE A 155 -0.64 -17.41 -4.98
N ASN A 156 -0.84 -18.30 -5.95
CA ASN A 156 -0.29 -19.64 -5.90
C ASN A 156 1.14 -19.63 -6.46
N PHE A 157 2.10 -20.05 -5.64
CA PHE A 157 3.48 -20.27 -6.07
C PHE A 157 3.76 -21.76 -6.13
N ASP A 158 4.35 -22.23 -7.23
CA ASP A 158 4.70 -23.65 -7.41
C ASP A 158 5.71 -24.14 -6.37
N ASN A 159 6.50 -23.22 -5.80
CA ASN A 159 7.48 -23.47 -4.76
C ASN A 159 7.87 -22.18 -4.04
N ALA A 160 8.60 -22.31 -2.92
CA ALA A 160 9.07 -21.19 -2.13
C ALA A 160 9.99 -20.22 -2.90
N SER A 161 10.79 -20.70 -3.87
CA SER A 161 11.64 -19.83 -4.68
C SER A 161 10.79 -18.90 -5.54
N GLY A 162 9.72 -19.39 -6.15
CA GLY A 162 8.80 -18.56 -6.93
C GLY A 162 8.13 -17.46 -6.10
N ALA A 163 7.78 -17.77 -4.85
CA ALA A 163 7.26 -16.76 -3.91
C ALA A 163 8.32 -15.68 -3.62
N VAL A 164 9.56 -16.09 -3.31
CA VAL A 164 10.67 -15.18 -3.05
C VAL A 164 10.96 -14.29 -4.26
N ASP A 165 11.01 -14.86 -5.47
CA ASP A 165 11.28 -14.10 -6.70
C ASP A 165 10.20 -13.04 -6.95
N PHE A 166 8.93 -13.37 -6.69
CA PHE A 166 7.83 -12.41 -6.76
C PHE A 166 8.02 -11.25 -5.77
N PHE A 167 8.21 -11.53 -4.48
CA PHE A 167 8.37 -10.46 -3.48
C PHE A 167 9.65 -9.64 -3.70
N ALA A 168 10.73 -10.29 -4.13
CA ALA A 168 11.97 -9.61 -4.51
C ALA A 168 11.73 -8.63 -5.67
N SER A 169 10.93 -9.02 -6.68
CA SER A 169 10.60 -8.13 -7.80
C SER A 169 9.77 -6.90 -7.41
N VAL A 170 9.06 -6.97 -6.30
CA VAL A 170 8.22 -5.88 -5.78
C VAL A 170 8.99 -4.97 -4.83
N LEU A 171 9.85 -5.54 -3.97
CA LEU A 171 10.49 -4.83 -2.87
C LEU A 171 11.91 -4.35 -3.16
N ILE A 172 12.59 -4.92 -4.16
CA ILE A 172 13.94 -4.52 -4.54
C ILE A 172 13.85 -3.43 -5.61
N PRO A 173 14.43 -2.23 -5.39
CA PRO A 173 14.50 -1.20 -6.40
C PRO A 173 15.21 -1.68 -7.67
N SER A 174 14.68 -1.30 -8.84
CA SER A 174 15.30 -1.56 -10.16
C SER A 174 16.45 -0.61 -10.47
#